data_AF-A0A7E5WED5-F1
#
_entry.id   AF-A0A7E5WED5-F1
#
_cell.length_a   1.000
_cell.length_b   1.000
_cell.length_c   1.000
_cell.angle_alpha   90.00
_cell.angle_beta   90.00
_cell.angle_gamma   90.00
#
_symmetry.space_group_name_H-M   'P 1'
#
loop_
_entity.id
_entity.type
_entity.pdbx_description
1 polymer ?
#
loop_
_entity_poly.entity_id
_entity_poly.type
_entity_poly.pdbx_seq_one_letter_code
_entity_poly.pdbx_strand_id
1 'polypeptide(L)'
;MYFFMFSISNFVFVVLLCAINCICGRMFADEGLYPAGYYDSQQVQYDRIKNALTKLEHAPQWVNDWPNPSIKMGQVSGLAIDNMGRLLVFHRARNVWDENTFNDREVYQGIGDDPIPDPTILVLNDTGELVDMWGQNLFFIPHGITVDNEGNVWVTDVAMHQVFKFTPDQRQKPALVLGEKFVPGNTDTRFCKPSAVAVLSNGDFFVADGYCNHRVIKFSPDGTILLQWGTAHGTSPYVFNVVHALTLAEDRGLVCVADREHGRVACYRHDNGTFHSSFSNWLIGGRVFSVAYAPVHGGRLYIVNGPESQILPVRGYVIDFTSGRLIQTFAPDGGLKNPHDVVTSPDGSKVYVAEINPFTVHKFVDEGLRNESLLDKVEKNETATSATHVKPTATVEVVGRAGGAEGAGAGAGGAWQRWSGALGGAAGAAAAALLAAAALALRSARNNGKGREAEPLVH
;
A
#
# COMPACT_ATOMS: atom_id res chain seq x y z
N MET A 1 11.01 -30.53 64.83
CA MET A 1 9.77 -29.84 65.20
C MET A 1 9.72 -28.55 64.39
N TYR A 2 8.67 -28.33 63.60
CA TYR A 2 8.56 -27.37 62.48
C TYR A 2 9.09 -27.83 61.10
N PHE A 3 8.76 -29.06 60.75
CA PHE A 3 8.32 -29.44 59.39
C PHE A 3 6.87 -29.93 59.57
N PHE A 4 5.98 -29.64 58.62
CA PHE A 4 4.51 -29.83 58.67
C PHE A 4 3.69 -28.73 59.39
N MET A 5 3.36 -27.65 58.68
CA MET A 5 2.02 -27.00 58.80
C MET A 5 1.71 -25.90 57.76
N PHE A 6 2.31 -25.90 56.57
CA PHE A 6 1.90 -25.00 55.48
C PHE A 6 1.89 -25.73 54.13
N SER A 7 1.09 -26.78 54.01
CA SER A 7 0.80 -27.42 52.71
C SER A 7 -0.49 -28.25 52.74
N ILE A 8 -1.57 -27.71 53.34
CA ILE A 8 -2.90 -28.37 53.30
C ILE A 8 -4.03 -27.40 52.87
N SER A 9 -3.81 -26.08 52.86
CA SER A 9 -4.91 -25.14 52.52
C SER A 9 -5.11 -24.89 51.01
N ASN A 10 -4.13 -25.16 50.14
CA ASN A 10 -4.27 -24.95 48.69
C ASN A 10 -4.64 -26.23 47.91
N PHE A 11 -4.53 -27.41 48.51
CA PHE A 11 -4.92 -28.66 47.84
C PHE A 11 -6.43 -28.94 47.98
N VAL A 12 -7.05 -28.49 49.07
CA VAL A 12 -8.51 -28.62 49.28
C VAL A 12 -9.31 -27.65 48.39
N PHE A 13 -8.74 -26.50 48.03
CA PHE A 13 -9.41 -25.54 47.15
C PHE A 13 -9.42 -25.98 45.67
N VAL A 14 -8.37 -26.65 45.20
CA VAL A 14 -8.27 -27.15 43.82
C VAL A 14 -9.12 -28.40 43.61
N VAL A 15 -9.22 -29.29 44.61
CA VAL A 15 -10.07 -30.49 44.52
C VAL A 15 -11.56 -30.15 44.64
N LEU A 16 -11.94 -29.10 45.38
CA LEU A 16 -13.34 -28.65 45.46
C LEU A 16 -13.81 -27.94 44.17
N LEU A 17 -12.93 -27.22 43.47
CA LEU A 17 -13.23 -26.60 42.16
C LEU A 17 -13.30 -27.62 41.02
N CYS A 18 -12.55 -28.72 41.09
CA CYS A 18 -12.69 -29.85 40.16
C CYS A 18 -13.92 -30.72 40.47
N ALA A 19 -14.34 -30.86 41.74
CA ALA A 19 -15.55 -31.60 42.10
C ALA A 19 -16.84 -30.82 41.79
N ILE A 20 -16.84 -29.48 41.90
CA ILE A 20 -18.00 -28.64 41.51
C ILE A 20 -18.16 -28.58 39.98
N ASN A 21 -17.06 -28.62 39.21
CA ASN A 21 -17.13 -28.74 37.74
C ASN A 21 -17.44 -30.16 37.24
N CYS A 22 -17.15 -31.22 38.02
CA CYS A 22 -17.51 -32.60 37.67
C CYS A 22 -18.92 -33.02 38.13
N ILE A 23 -19.58 -32.25 39.02
CA ILE A 23 -20.95 -32.56 39.49
C ILE A 23 -22.01 -31.69 38.76
N CYS A 24 -21.63 -30.58 38.12
CA CYS A 24 -22.51 -29.88 37.17
C CYS A 24 -22.44 -30.42 35.72
N GLY A 25 -21.50 -31.33 35.42
CA GLY A 25 -21.29 -31.89 34.07
C GLY A 25 -21.97 -33.24 33.81
N ARG A 26 -22.78 -33.77 34.72
CA ARG A 26 -23.44 -35.08 34.57
C ARG A 26 -24.84 -35.16 35.19
N MET A 27 -25.74 -34.28 34.76
CA MET A 27 -27.17 -34.58 34.72
C MET A 27 -27.72 -33.87 33.48
N PHE A 28 -28.52 -34.59 32.69
CA PHE A 28 -29.05 -34.25 31.36
C PHE A 28 -28.10 -34.53 30.18
N ALA A 29 -27.90 -35.83 29.92
CA ALA A 29 -27.99 -36.29 28.55
C ALA A 29 -29.49 -36.36 28.21
N ASP A 30 -30.03 -35.31 27.61
CA ASP A 30 -31.17 -35.40 26.70
C ASP A 30 -31.38 -34.04 26.00
N GLU A 31 -31.51 -34.11 24.69
CA GLU A 31 -32.10 -33.14 23.75
C GLU A 31 -31.51 -31.72 23.59
N GLY A 32 -31.07 -31.46 22.35
CA GLY A 32 -31.04 -30.18 21.62
C GLY A 32 -30.93 -28.86 22.36
N LEU A 33 -29.76 -28.22 22.31
CA LEU A 33 -29.59 -26.78 22.57
C LEU A 33 -28.31 -26.22 21.91
N TYR A 34 -28.24 -26.28 20.57
CA TYR A 34 -27.68 -25.13 19.85
C TYR A 34 -28.85 -24.17 19.66
N PRO A 35 -28.79 -22.91 20.14
CA PRO A 35 -29.87 -21.98 19.88
C PRO A 35 -30.06 -21.87 18.36
N ALA A 36 -31.28 -22.08 17.90
CA ALA A 36 -31.69 -22.14 16.50
C ALA A 36 -31.49 -20.84 15.69
N GLY A 37 -30.62 -19.92 16.16
CA GLY A 37 -30.22 -18.69 15.50
C GLY A 37 -28.71 -18.52 15.30
N TYR A 38 -27.85 -19.39 15.85
CA TYR A 38 -26.39 -19.25 15.68
C TYR A 38 -25.94 -19.65 14.26
N TYR A 39 -26.37 -20.84 13.79
CA TYR A 39 -26.17 -21.26 12.39
C TYR A 39 -26.90 -20.34 11.41
N ASP A 40 -28.08 -19.83 11.80
CA ASP A 40 -28.83 -18.86 11.00
C ASP A 40 -28.02 -17.56 10.80
N SER A 41 -27.33 -17.06 11.84
CA SER A 41 -26.50 -15.85 11.72
C SER A 41 -25.28 -16.00 10.79
N GLN A 42 -24.57 -17.14 10.84
CA GLN A 42 -23.42 -17.39 9.96
C GLN A 42 -23.85 -17.68 8.53
N GLN A 43 -24.93 -18.45 8.33
CA GLN A 43 -25.48 -18.73 7.02
C GLN A 43 -26.02 -17.45 6.37
N VAL A 44 -26.72 -16.59 7.13
CA VAL A 44 -27.17 -15.28 6.65
C VAL A 44 -26.01 -14.38 6.27
N GLN A 45 -24.91 -14.38 7.04
CA GLN A 45 -23.69 -13.64 6.67
C GLN A 45 -23.06 -14.20 5.39
N TYR A 46 -22.94 -15.53 5.28
CA TYR A 46 -22.44 -16.21 4.10
C TYR A 46 -23.26 -15.86 2.85
N ASP A 47 -24.58 -15.95 2.93
CA ASP A 47 -25.49 -15.65 1.82
C ASP A 47 -25.45 -14.16 1.46
N ARG A 48 -25.32 -13.27 2.46
CA ARG A 48 -25.12 -11.83 2.22
C ARG A 48 -23.82 -11.55 1.47
N ILE A 49 -22.71 -12.18 1.87
CA ILE A 49 -21.41 -12.03 1.20
C ILE A 49 -21.52 -12.55 -0.23
N LYS A 50 -22.04 -13.78 -0.41
CA LYS A 50 -22.23 -14.41 -1.72
C LYS A 50 -23.07 -13.54 -2.65
N ASN A 51 -24.20 -13.02 -2.18
CA ASN A 51 -25.09 -12.14 -2.94
C ASN A 51 -24.48 -10.77 -3.26
N ALA A 52 -23.53 -10.29 -2.46
CA ALA A 52 -22.83 -9.04 -2.76
C ALA A 52 -21.71 -9.26 -3.79
N LEU A 53 -21.01 -10.39 -3.73
CA LEU A 53 -19.99 -10.77 -4.70
C LEU A 53 -20.57 -10.96 -6.11
N THR A 54 -21.79 -11.51 -6.23
CA THR A 54 -22.45 -11.64 -7.54
C THR A 54 -22.78 -10.32 -8.22
N LYS A 55 -22.77 -9.20 -7.47
CA LYS A 55 -23.01 -7.85 -8.01
C LYS A 55 -21.73 -7.16 -8.50
N LEU A 56 -20.56 -7.72 -8.18
CA LEU A 56 -19.29 -7.23 -8.68
C LEU A 56 -19.01 -7.82 -10.05
N GLU A 57 -18.35 -7.05 -10.90
CA GLU A 57 -17.81 -7.58 -12.14
C GLU A 57 -16.67 -8.56 -11.81
N HIS A 58 -16.64 -9.69 -12.51
CA HIS A 58 -15.67 -10.75 -12.25
C HIS A 58 -14.43 -10.59 -13.12
N ALA A 59 -13.80 -9.41 -13.05
CA ALA A 59 -12.58 -9.09 -13.78
C ALA A 59 -11.46 -8.67 -12.80
N PRO A 60 -10.18 -8.86 -13.16
CA PRO A 60 -9.66 -9.59 -14.32
C PRO A 60 -9.91 -11.12 -14.28
N GLN A 61 -9.83 -11.79 -15.43
CA GLN A 61 -10.07 -13.24 -15.59
C GLN A 61 -8.81 -14.06 -15.32
N TRP A 62 -8.93 -15.20 -14.63
CA TRP A 62 -7.81 -16.09 -14.35
C TRP A 62 -7.28 -16.76 -15.62
N VAL A 63 -5.96 -16.87 -15.73
CA VAL A 63 -5.27 -17.60 -16.80
C VAL A 63 -4.88 -18.98 -16.28
N ASN A 64 -5.57 -20.01 -16.78
CA ASN A 64 -5.28 -21.41 -16.46
C ASN A 64 -3.89 -21.83 -16.96
N ASP A 65 -3.31 -22.83 -16.30
CA ASP A 65 -2.03 -23.44 -16.66
C ASP A 65 -0.85 -22.44 -16.77
N TRP A 66 -0.95 -21.34 -16.02
CA TRP A 66 0.06 -20.32 -15.89
C TRP A 66 0.44 -20.15 -14.40
N PRO A 67 1.73 -20.11 -14.04
CA PRO A 67 2.91 -20.25 -14.89
C PRO A 67 3.18 -21.73 -15.24
N ASN A 68 4.28 -22.01 -15.93
CA ASN A 68 4.69 -23.39 -16.21
C ASN A 68 4.76 -24.24 -14.91
N PRO A 69 3.96 -25.32 -14.76
CA PRO A 69 3.85 -26.10 -13.52
C PRO A 69 5.14 -26.82 -13.07
N SER A 70 6.14 -26.91 -13.96
CA SER A 70 7.44 -27.48 -13.63
C SER A 70 8.30 -26.56 -12.77
N ILE A 71 8.02 -25.25 -12.76
CA ILE A 71 8.75 -24.26 -11.96
C ILE A 71 8.50 -24.55 -10.48
N LYS A 72 9.59 -24.74 -9.73
CA LYS A 72 9.55 -24.97 -8.28
C LYS A 72 9.89 -23.68 -7.56
N MET A 73 9.05 -23.33 -6.59
CA MET A 73 9.23 -22.18 -5.73
C MET A 73 8.81 -22.54 -4.30
N GLY A 74 9.36 -21.78 -3.36
CA GLY A 74 8.97 -21.82 -1.96
C GLY A 74 7.81 -20.88 -1.68
N GLN A 75 7.64 -20.49 -0.41
CA GLN A 75 6.73 -19.39 -0.06
C GLN A 75 7.04 -18.16 -0.93
N VAL A 76 6.10 -17.77 -1.80
CA VAL A 76 6.26 -16.64 -2.70
C VAL A 76 5.88 -15.37 -1.95
N SER A 77 6.87 -14.56 -1.62
CA SER A 77 6.71 -13.43 -0.72
C SER A 77 6.50 -12.11 -1.43
N GLY A 78 6.92 -11.98 -2.69
CA GLY A 78 6.77 -10.72 -3.40
C GLY A 78 6.84 -10.89 -4.91
N LEU A 79 6.20 -9.96 -5.61
CA LEU A 79 6.16 -9.87 -7.06
C LEU A 79 6.58 -8.49 -7.52
N ALA A 80 7.20 -8.40 -8.70
CA ALA A 80 7.43 -7.14 -9.38
C ALA A 80 7.34 -7.33 -10.89
N ILE A 81 7.00 -6.28 -11.63
CA ILE A 81 7.04 -6.29 -13.09
C ILE A 81 8.23 -5.43 -13.51
N ASP A 82 9.12 -5.97 -14.34
CA ASP A 82 10.25 -5.19 -14.86
C ASP A 82 9.84 -4.28 -16.02
N ASN A 83 10.77 -3.44 -16.46
CA ASN A 83 10.55 -2.48 -17.56
C ASN A 83 10.32 -3.14 -18.93
N MET A 84 10.51 -4.46 -19.03
CA MET A 84 10.20 -5.27 -20.22
C MET A 84 8.82 -5.95 -20.11
N GLY A 85 8.10 -5.76 -19.00
CA GLY A 85 6.82 -6.40 -18.72
C GLY A 85 6.94 -7.86 -18.27
N ARG A 86 8.12 -8.32 -17.84
CA ARG A 86 8.35 -9.66 -17.29
C ARG A 86 8.07 -9.66 -15.79
N LEU A 87 7.57 -10.78 -15.28
CA LEU A 87 7.29 -10.92 -13.85
C LEU A 87 8.54 -11.42 -13.11
N LEU A 88 8.97 -10.70 -12.09
CA LEU A 88 9.91 -11.16 -11.09
C LEU A 88 9.14 -11.77 -9.91
N VAL A 89 9.55 -12.97 -9.51
CA VAL A 89 8.97 -13.73 -8.39
C VAL A 89 10.04 -13.88 -7.33
N PHE A 90 9.83 -13.28 -6.15
CA PHE A 90 10.71 -13.41 -5.00
C PHE A 90 10.15 -14.45 -4.03
N HIS A 91 10.91 -15.51 -3.78
CA HIS A 91 10.47 -16.64 -2.96
C HIS A 91 11.55 -17.11 -1.99
N ARG A 92 11.12 -17.85 -0.96
CA ARG A 92 11.99 -18.30 0.15
C ARG A 92 12.70 -19.63 -0.10
N ALA A 93 12.65 -20.15 -1.34
CA ALA A 93 13.12 -21.49 -1.70
C ALA A 93 12.70 -22.56 -0.65
N ARG A 94 13.67 -23.22 0.00
CA ARG A 94 13.40 -24.20 1.06
C ARG A 94 13.05 -23.58 2.43
N ASN A 95 13.38 -22.31 2.66
CA ASN A 95 13.13 -21.66 3.93
C ASN A 95 11.65 -21.33 4.09
N VAL A 96 11.16 -21.45 5.32
CA VAL A 96 9.78 -21.16 5.70
C VAL A 96 9.82 -20.11 6.79
N TRP A 97 9.01 -19.07 6.65
CA TRP A 97 8.71 -18.18 7.76
C TRP A 97 7.53 -18.75 8.54
N ASP A 98 7.82 -19.21 9.74
CA ASP A 98 6.88 -19.73 10.74
C ASP A 98 7.11 -19.10 12.12
N GLU A 99 6.43 -19.65 13.13
CA GLU A 99 6.52 -19.21 14.53
C GLU A 99 7.90 -19.39 15.17
N ASN A 100 8.77 -20.25 14.62
CA ASN A 100 10.09 -20.55 15.16
C ASN A 100 11.21 -19.74 14.51
N THR A 101 10.88 -18.95 13.48
CA THR A 101 11.86 -18.19 12.69
C THR A 101 12.54 -17.07 13.51
N PHE A 102 11.84 -16.51 14.50
CA PHE A 102 12.32 -15.41 15.34
C PHE A 102 12.02 -15.68 16.82
N ASN A 103 12.84 -15.15 17.72
CA ASN A 103 12.51 -15.13 19.16
C ASN A 103 11.62 -13.94 19.53
N ASP A 104 11.26 -13.85 20.81
CA ASP A 104 10.47 -12.77 21.42
C ASP A 104 11.09 -11.36 21.32
N ARG A 105 12.34 -11.25 20.84
CA ARG A 105 13.04 -9.98 20.58
C ARG A 105 13.15 -9.70 19.09
N GLU A 106 12.37 -10.41 18.27
CA GLU A 106 12.36 -10.29 16.82
C GLU A 106 13.68 -10.66 16.14
N VAL A 107 14.59 -11.34 16.86
CA VAL A 107 15.90 -11.75 16.34
C VAL A 107 15.79 -13.10 15.65
N TYR A 108 16.31 -13.18 14.43
CA TYR A 108 16.35 -14.40 13.62
C TYR A 108 17.09 -15.54 14.35
N GLN A 109 16.52 -16.75 14.35
CA GLN A 109 17.08 -17.89 15.07
C GLN A 109 18.17 -18.65 14.29
N GLY A 110 18.20 -18.54 12.96
CA GLY A 110 19.21 -19.18 12.10
C GLY A 110 20.50 -18.39 11.94
N ILE A 111 20.86 -17.54 12.91
CA ILE A 111 22.12 -16.78 12.83
C ILE A 111 23.30 -17.77 12.93
N GLY A 112 24.12 -17.79 11.88
CA GLY A 112 25.23 -18.73 11.73
C GLY A 112 25.02 -19.70 10.57
N ASP A 113 23.78 -19.85 10.09
CA ASP A 113 23.48 -20.60 8.88
C ASP A 113 23.95 -19.85 7.62
N ASP A 114 24.21 -20.61 6.55
CA ASP A 114 24.46 -20.03 5.24
C ASP A 114 23.15 -19.42 4.67
N PRO A 115 23.24 -18.35 3.87
CA PRO A 115 22.09 -17.84 3.13
C PRO A 115 21.50 -18.91 2.20
N ILE A 116 20.27 -18.70 1.72
CA ILE A 116 19.59 -19.60 0.80
C ILE A 116 20.49 -19.89 -0.43
N PRO A 117 20.90 -21.15 -0.67
CA PRO A 117 21.84 -21.47 -1.74
C PRO A 117 21.18 -21.53 -3.13
N ASP A 118 19.86 -21.66 -3.17
CA ASP A 118 19.08 -21.70 -4.40
C ASP A 118 18.76 -20.27 -4.91
N PRO A 119 18.51 -20.08 -6.22
CA PRO A 119 17.96 -18.83 -6.72
C PRO A 119 16.66 -18.48 -5.99
N THR A 120 16.53 -17.22 -5.57
CA THR A 120 15.35 -16.71 -4.85
C THR A 120 14.52 -15.76 -5.70
N ILE A 121 15.07 -15.27 -6.82
CA ILE A 121 14.39 -14.39 -7.76
C ILE A 121 14.28 -15.12 -9.09
N LEU A 122 13.06 -15.41 -9.50
CA LEU A 122 12.74 -16.05 -10.79
C LEU A 122 12.14 -14.99 -11.72
N VAL A 123 12.49 -15.02 -13.00
CA VAL A 123 11.94 -14.10 -14.00
C VAL A 123 11.12 -14.90 -15.01
N LEU A 124 9.84 -14.58 -15.10
CA LEU A 124 8.89 -15.22 -15.99
C LEU A 124 8.52 -14.28 -17.13
N ASN A 125 8.49 -14.80 -18.36
CA ASN A 125 7.91 -14.06 -19.48
C ASN A 125 6.37 -14.11 -19.43
N ASP A 126 5.72 -13.48 -20.41
CA ASP A 126 4.26 -13.40 -20.44
C ASP A 126 3.56 -14.76 -20.62
N THR A 127 4.23 -15.72 -21.29
CA THR A 127 3.72 -17.09 -21.48
C THR A 127 3.88 -17.95 -20.24
N GLY A 128 4.59 -17.48 -19.20
CA GLY A 128 4.79 -18.20 -17.95
C GLY A 128 6.01 -19.12 -17.95
N GLU A 129 6.90 -18.95 -18.93
CA GLU A 129 8.18 -19.65 -19.00
C GLU A 129 9.23 -18.91 -18.17
N LEU A 130 10.08 -19.69 -17.52
CA LEU A 130 11.22 -19.19 -16.77
C LEU A 130 12.34 -18.78 -17.73
N VAL A 131 12.66 -17.48 -17.76
CA VAL A 131 13.64 -16.92 -18.69
C VAL A 131 14.93 -16.44 -18.02
N ASP A 132 14.92 -16.26 -16.71
CA ASP A 132 16.10 -15.87 -15.92
C ASP A 132 15.90 -16.23 -14.44
N MET A 133 16.99 -16.38 -13.69
CA MET A 133 16.98 -16.66 -12.25
C MET A 133 18.27 -16.18 -11.58
N TRP A 134 18.16 -15.66 -10.37
CA TRP A 134 19.31 -15.22 -9.57
C TRP A 134 18.93 -15.08 -8.08
N GLY A 135 19.82 -14.51 -7.26
CA GLY A 135 19.59 -14.27 -5.83
C GLY A 135 20.15 -15.35 -4.91
N GLN A 136 20.81 -16.37 -5.47
CA GLN A 136 21.46 -17.42 -4.70
C GLN A 136 22.53 -16.86 -3.75
N ASN A 137 22.58 -17.41 -2.55
CA ASN A 137 23.51 -17.07 -1.46
C ASN A 137 23.42 -15.60 -0.96
N LEU A 138 22.29 -14.92 -1.18
CA LEU A 138 22.11 -13.52 -0.74
C LEU A 138 21.16 -13.35 0.44
N PHE A 139 20.09 -14.15 0.53
CA PHE A 139 18.95 -13.89 1.42
C PHE A 139 18.67 -15.03 2.40
N PHE A 140 17.97 -14.72 3.49
CA PHE A 140 17.59 -15.65 4.54
C PHE A 140 16.07 -15.84 4.60
N ILE A 141 15.32 -14.75 4.71
CA ILE A 141 13.84 -14.77 4.66
C ILE A 141 13.38 -13.60 3.77
N PRO A 142 13.34 -13.83 2.44
CA PRO A 142 12.73 -12.92 1.46
C PRO A 142 11.34 -12.41 1.86
N HIS A 143 11.10 -11.12 1.61
CA HIS A 143 9.77 -10.52 1.73
C HIS A 143 9.37 -9.70 0.49
N GLY A 144 9.58 -8.38 0.48
CA GLY A 144 9.13 -7.51 -0.62
C GLY A 144 10.14 -7.45 -1.78
N ILE A 145 9.64 -7.19 -2.99
CA ILE A 145 10.44 -6.91 -4.20
C ILE A 145 9.77 -5.80 -5.01
N THR A 146 10.55 -4.94 -5.65
CA THR A 146 10.07 -3.92 -6.60
C THR A 146 11.17 -3.63 -7.62
N VAL A 147 10.77 -3.25 -8.84
CA VAL A 147 11.67 -2.78 -9.90
C VAL A 147 11.43 -1.30 -10.11
N ASP A 148 12.49 -0.49 -10.12
CA ASP A 148 12.38 0.94 -10.42
C ASP A 148 12.52 1.25 -11.91
N ASN A 149 12.30 2.53 -12.28
CA ASN A 149 12.33 2.98 -13.67
C ASN A 149 13.71 2.82 -14.36
N GLU A 150 14.79 2.65 -13.60
CA GLU A 150 16.13 2.36 -14.13
C GLU A 150 16.38 0.84 -14.28
N GLY A 151 15.44 0.02 -13.82
CA GLY A 151 15.54 -1.44 -13.81
C GLY A 151 16.27 -1.99 -12.59
N ASN A 152 16.55 -1.18 -11.57
CA ASN A 152 17.14 -1.67 -10.34
C ASN A 152 16.09 -2.48 -9.56
N VAL A 153 16.55 -3.55 -8.93
CA VAL A 153 15.71 -4.43 -8.12
C VAL A 153 15.92 -4.11 -6.65
N TRP A 154 14.84 -3.71 -5.99
CA TRP A 154 14.78 -3.40 -4.57
C TRP A 154 14.12 -4.54 -3.82
N VAL A 155 14.72 -5.00 -2.73
CA VAL A 155 14.19 -6.12 -1.94
C VAL A 155 14.30 -5.87 -0.45
N THR A 156 13.42 -6.52 0.32
CA THR A 156 13.53 -6.59 1.78
C THR A 156 13.76 -8.02 2.26
N ASP A 157 14.57 -8.17 3.29
CA ASP A 157 14.78 -9.43 3.99
C ASP A 157 14.44 -9.24 5.47
N VAL A 158 13.45 -10.00 5.95
CA VAL A 158 12.95 -9.83 7.31
C VAL A 158 13.83 -10.47 8.37
N ALA A 159 14.61 -11.50 8.01
CA ALA A 159 15.57 -12.10 8.93
C ALA A 159 16.77 -11.17 9.13
N MET A 160 17.25 -10.57 8.04
CA MET A 160 18.35 -9.61 8.12
C MET A 160 17.90 -8.24 8.63
N HIS A 161 16.60 -7.93 8.65
CA HIS A 161 16.05 -6.61 8.94
C HIS A 161 16.63 -5.52 8.03
N GLN A 162 16.80 -5.84 6.75
CA GLN A 162 17.52 -5.00 5.79
C GLN A 162 16.74 -4.79 4.50
N VAL A 163 17.09 -3.69 3.84
CA VAL A 163 16.65 -3.33 2.49
C VAL A 163 17.87 -3.29 1.57
N PHE A 164 17.72 -3.80 0.35
CA PHE A 164 18.80 -3.89 -0.63
C PHE A 164 18.37 -3.31 -1.98
N LYS A 165 19.28 -2.63 -2.67
CA LYS A 165 19.16 -2.22 -4.08
C LYS A 165 20.20 -2.98 -4.91
N PHE A 166 19.78 -3.63 -5.99
CA PHE A 166 20.67 -4.26 -6.97
C PHE A 166 20.49 -3.59 -8.32
N THR A 167 21.60 -3.23 -8.97
CA THR A 167 21.57 -2.66 -10.32
C THR A 167 21.50 -3.77 -11.38
N PRO A 168 21.00 -3.50 -12.59
CA PRO A 168 20.92 -4.51 -13.66
C PRO A 168 22.27 -5.17 -13.98
N ASP A 169 23.37 -4.44 -13.86
CA ASP A 169 24.74 -4.86 -14.14
C ASP A 169 25.43 -5.59 -12.97
N GLN A 170 24.91 -5.46 -11.74
CA GLN A 170 25.49 -6.08 -10.55
C GLN A 170 24.42 -6.70 -9.64
N ARG A 171 24.13 -7.98 -9.88
CA ARG A 171 23.10 -8.75 -9.16
C ARG A 171 23.60 -9.57 -7.98
N GLN A 172 24.92 -9.65 -7.78
CA GLN A 172 25.55 -10.41 -6.68
C GLN A 172 26.02 -9.52 -5.52
N LYS A 173 26.05 -8.21 -5.74
CA LYS A 173 26.44 -7.24 -4.73
C LYS A 173 25.48 -6.06 -4.75
N PRO A 174 24.83 -5.74 -3.62
CA PRO A 174 23.93 -4.60 -3.57
C PRO A 174 24.70 -3.29 -3.76
N ALA A 175 24.09 -2.36 -4.51
CA ALA A 175 24.55 -0.98 -4.65
C ALA A 175 24.19 -0.14 -3.41
N LEU A 176 23.13 -0.51 -2.69
CA LEU A 176 22.70 0.10 -1.44
C LEU A 176 22.25 -0.98 -0.45
N VAL A 177 22.64 -0.84 0.80
CA VAL A 177 22.16 -1.66 1.93
C VAL A 177 21.74 -0.72 3.05
N LEU A 178 20.51 -0.88 3.53
CA LEU A 178 19.98 -0.15 4.68
C LEU A 178 19.59 -1.13 5.78
N GLY A 179 19.73 -0.71 7.04
CA GLY A 179 19.51 -1.56 8.21
C GLY A 179 20.79 -2.25 8.69
N GLU A 180 20.74 -2.75 9.92
CA GLU A 180 21.84 -3.49 10.54
C GLU A 180 21.53 -4.99 10.50
N LYS A 181 22.43 -5.77 9.87
CA LYS A 181 22.19 -7.19 9.58
C LYS A 181 21.87 -7.98 10.85
N PHE A 182 20.70 -8.61 10.87
CA PHE A 182 20.18 -9.41 11.98
C PHE A 182 19.89 -8.65 13.28
N VAL A 183 19.93 -7.31 13.26
CA VAL A 183 19.69 -6.48 14.44
C VAL A 183 18.37 -5.70 14.25
N PRO A 184 17.26 -6.17 14.85
CA PRO A 184 16.01 -5.43 14.79
C PRO A 184 16.10 -4.13 15.58
N GLY A 185 15.34 -3.12 15.17
CA GLY A 185 15.23 -1.88 15.91
C GLY A 185 14.20 -0.90 15.34
N ASN A 186 13.94 0.16 16.10
CA ASN A 186 13.07 1.27 15.71
C ASN A 186 13.86 2.59 15.80
N THR A 187 14.96 2.66 15.05
CA THR A 187 15.84 3.84 14.97
C THR A 187 16.00 4.27 13.52
N ASP A 188 16.68 5.39 13.27
CA ASP A 188 16.91 5.89 11.90
C ASP A 188 17.78 4.95 11.05
N THR A 189 18.59 4.10 11.70
CA THR A 189 19.51 3.17 11.03
C THR A 189 19.09 1.69 11.11
N ARG A 190 17.99 1.37 11.79
CA ARG A 190 17.55 -0.02 12.01
C ARG A 190 16.08 -0.17 11.68
N PHE A 191 15.74 -1.28 11.03
CA PHE A 191 14.38 -1.70 10.76
C PHE A 191 13.98 -2.84 11.69
N CYS A 192 12.70 -3.13 11.74
CA CYS A 192 12.17 -4.31 12.39
C CYS A 192 11.27 -5.04 11.39
N LYS A 193 11.89 -5.99 10.68
CA LYS A 193 11.26 -6.82 9.64
C LYS A 193 10.58 -5.95 8.55
N PRO A 194 11.36 -5.19 7.75
CA PRO A 194 10.83 -4.33 6.71
C PRO A 194 10.14 -5.16 5.62
N SER A 195 9.01 -4.69 5.13
CA SER A 195 8.06 -5.46 4.35
C SER A 195 8.02 -5.07 2.87
N ALA A 196 8.15 -3.79 2.53
CA ALA A 196 8.05 -3.35 1.14
C ALA A 196 8.90 -2.11 0.86
N VAL A 197 9.20 -1.91 -0.42
CA VAL A 197 9.83 -0.70 -0.96
C VAL A 197 8.98 -0.19 -2.12
N ALA A 198 8.82 1.13 -2.22
CA ALA A 198 8.20 1.78 -3.37
C ALA A 198 9.07 2.95 -3.83
N VAL A 199 9.44 3.00 -5.10
CA VAL A 199 10.44 3.94 -5.65
C VAL A 199 9.77 4.91 -6.61
N LEU A 200 9.87 6.21 -6.34
CA LEU A 200 9.37 7.28 -7.19
C LEU A 200 10.23 7.44 -8.44
N SER A 201 9.68 8.07 -9.47
CA SER A 201 10.40 8.32 -10.73
C SER A 201 11.65 9.19 -10.58
N ASN A 202 11.74 10.00 -9.52
CA ASN A 202 12.92 10.81 -9.19
C ASN A 202 13.99 10.05 -8.39
N GLY A 203 13.74 8.77 -8.06
CA GLY A 203 14.64 7.91 -7.28
C GLY A 203 14.49 8.03 -5.75
N ASP A 204 13.67 8.96 -5.24
CA ASP A 204 13.26 8.91 -3.84
C ASP A 204 12.48 7.61 -3.61
N PHE A 205 12.56 7.02 -2.43
CA PHE A 205 11.86 5.77 -2.15
C PHE A 205 11.29 5.71 -0.74
N PHE A 206 10.31 4.83 -0.57
CA PHE A 206 9.65 4.58 0.70
C PHE A 206 9.94 3.16 1.14
N VAL A 207 10.15 2.96 2.44
CA VAL A 207 10.25 1.66 3.08
C VAL A 207 9.09 1.50 4.05
N ALA A 208 8.38 0.39 3.94
CA ALA A 208 7.43 -0.07 4.94
C ALA A 208 8.16 -0.87 6.01
N ASP A 209 8.17 -0.36 7.23
CA ASP A 209 8.82 -0.97 8.39
C ASP A 209 7.72 -1.37 9.38
N GLY A 210 7.17 -2.57 9.16
CA GLY A 210 5.78 -2.85 9.54
C GLY A 210 5.50 -4.06 10.43
N TYR A 211 6.31 -5.14 10.44
CA TYR A 211 5.90 -6.34 11.19
C TYR A 211 6.02 -6.15 12.71
N CYS A 212 7.07 -5.48 13.15
CA CYS A 212 7.28 -5.13 14.55
C CYS A 212 7.47 -3.62 14.77
N ASN A 213 7.43 -2.84 13.69
CA ASN A 213 7.34 -1.39 13.70
C ASN A 213 6.03 -0.94 13.05
N HIS A 214 5.73 0.36 13.11
CA HIS A 214 4.46 0.92 12.66
C HIS A 214 4.69 2.20 11.85
N ARG A 215 5.65 2.17 10.91
CA ARG A 215 6.08 3.37 10.19
C ARG A 215 6.34 3.16 8.72
N VAL A 216 6.18 4.25 7.97
CA VAL A 216 6.67 4.42 6.61
C VAL A 216 7.79 5.45 6.66
N ILE A 217 8.91 5.16 6.00
CA ILE A 217 10.07 6.07 5.95
C ILE A 217 10.36 6.39 4.50
N LYS A 218 10.49 7.67 4.17
CA LYS A 218 10.96 8.16 2.87
C LYS A 218 12.46 8.44 2.93
N PHE A 219 13.16 8.02 1.90
CA PHE A 219 14.57 8.23 1.68
C PHE A 219 14.82 8.96 0.35
N SER A 220 15.91 9.69 0.27
CA SER A 220 16.52 10.14 -0.99
C SER A 220 17.23 8.99 -1.69
N PRO A 221 17.60 9.11 -2.99
CA PRO A 221 18.24 8.03 -3.75
C PRO A 221 19.53 7.46 -3.12
N ASP A 222 20.22 8.26 -2.30
CA ASP A 222 21.45 7.87 -1.60
C ASP A 222 21.23 7.20 -0.24
N GLY A 223 19.97 7.05 0.19
CA GLY A 223 19.60 6.44 1.48
C GLY A 223 19.56 7.40 2.66
N THR A 224 19.58 8.72 2.45
CA THR A 224 19.34 9.69 3.52
C THR A 224 17.84 9.78 3.83
N ILE A 225 17.46 9.77 5.12
CA ILE A 225 16.05 9.92 5.51
C ILE A 225 15.56 11.34 5.20
N LEU A 226 14.42 11.42 4.53
CA LEU A 226 13.74 12.68 4.20
C LEU A 226 12.55 12.94 5.13
N LEU A 227 11.71 11.94 5.37
CA LEU A 227 10.61 12.01 6.33
C LEU A 227 10.20 10.62 6.82
N GLN A 228 9.52 10.54 7.96
CA GLN A 228 8.88 9.31 8.42
C GLN A 228 7.56 9.63 9.11
N TRP A 229 6.61 8.70 9.06
CA TRP A 229 5.35 8.81 9.76
C TRP A 229 4.81 7.45 10.17
N GLY A 230 3.90 7.45 11.14
CA GLY A 230 3.25 6.25 11.66
C GLY A 230 3.43 6.09 13.17
N THR A 231 2.50 5.42 13.82
CA THR A 231 2.53 5.10 15.26
C THR A 231 1.76 3.81 15.54
N ALA A 232 2.09 3.14 16.65
CA ALA A 232 1.39 1.94 17.11
C ALA A 232 0.08 2.25 17.86
N HIS A 233 -0.09 3.48 18.36
CA HIS A 233 -1.13 3.81 19.33
C HIS A 233 -1.86 5.10 19.00
N GLY A 234 -3.11 5.18 19.48
CA GLY A 234 -4.00 6.32 19.30
C GLY A 234 -5.14 6.00 18.32
N THR A 235 -5.78 7.04 17.79
CA THR A 235 -6.96 6.93 16.91
C THR A 235 -6.85 7.76 15.64
N SER A 236 -5.63 7.99 15.17
CA SER A 236 -5.38 8.81 13.97
C SER A 236 -5.25 7.96 12.70
N PRO A 237 -5.35 8.56 11.50
CA PRO A 237 -5.02 7.89 10.25
C PRO A 237 -3.55 7.44 10.15
N TYR A 238 -2.68 7.85 11.08
CA TYR A 238 -1.27 7.44 11.12
C TYR A 238 -1.02 6.25 12.06
N VAL A 239 -2.07 5.70 12.68
CA VAL A 239 -1.94 4.49 13.48
C VAL A 239 -1.96 3.29 12.55
N PHE A 240 -0.87 2.53 12.50
CA PHE A 240 -0.75 1.35 11.65
C PHE A 240 -0.74 0.07 12.48
N ASN A 241 -1.22 -1.02 11.90
CA ASN A 241 -1.08 -2.37 12.43
C ASN A 241 -0.61 -3.27 11.29
N VAL A 242 0.71 -3.37 11.17
CA VAL A 242 1.44 -3.97 10.07
C VAL A 242 1.29 -3.24 8.75
N VAL A 243 2.21 -2.28 8.53
CA VAL A 243 2.47 -1.67 7.21
C VAL A 243 3.07 -2.76 6.31
N HIS A 244 2.26 -3.42 5.48
CA HIS A 244 2.69 -4.67 4.81
C HIS A 244 3.15 -4.46 3.36
N ALA A 245 2.41 -3.67 2.59
CA ALA A 245 2.72 -3.37 1.19
C ALA A 245 2.60 -1.87 0.91
N LEU A 246 3.31 -1.42 -0.14
CA LEU A 246 3.30 -0.05 -0.63
C LEU A 246 3.00 -0.03 -2.13
N THR A 247 2.21 0.93 -2.58
CA THR A 247 2.04 1.23 -4.01
C THR A 247 2.02 2.73 -4.27
N LEU A 248 2.51 3.15 -5.42
CA LEU A 248 2.54 4.56 -5.82
C LEU A 248 1.40 4.85 -6.78
N ALA A 249 0.62 5.88 -6.45
CA ALA A 249 -0.24 6.57 -7.41
C ALA A 249 0.44 7.89 -7.75
N GLU A 250 1.55 7.80 -8.46
CA GLU A 250 2.44 8.93 -8.72
C GLU A 250 1.77 10.01 -9.58
N ASP A 251 0.88 9.64 -10.50
CA ASP A 251 0.02 10.56 -11.26
C ASP A 251 -0.91 11.41 -10.37
N ARG A 252 -1.07 11.01 -9.10
CA ARG A 252 -1.87 11.70 -8.08
C ARG A 252 -1.03 12.32 -6.97
N GLY A 253 0.28 12.11 -7.00
CA GLY A 253 1.17 12.56 -5.95
C GLY A 253 1.02 11.78 -4.64
N LEU A 254 0.72 10.48 -4.70
CA LEU A 254 0.40 9.65 -3.52
C LEU A 254 1.25 8.38 -3.40
N VAL A 255 1.46 7.97 -2.15
CA VAL A 255 1.89 6.64 -1.73
C VAL A 255 0.78 6.02 -0.89
N CYS A 256 0.39 4.78 -1.20
CA CYS A 256 -0.66 4.05 -0.52
C CYS A 256 -0.09 2.81 0.19
N VAL A 257 -0.64 2.52 1.37
CA VAL A 257 -0.18 1.51 2.33
C VAL A 257 -1.26 0.46 2.50
N ALA A 258 -0.93 -0.82 2.35
CA ALA A 258 -1.74 -1.91 2.91
C ALA A 258 -1.49 -1.98 4.43
N ASP A 259 -2.44 -1.48 5.22
CA ASP A 259 -2.43 -1.53 6.68
C ASP A 259 -3.12 -2.83 7.12
N ARG A 260 -2.31 -3.90 7.18
CA ARG A 260 -2.78 -5.28 7.03
C ARG A 260 -3.83 -5.63 8.04
N GLU A 261 -3.53 -5.47 9.32
CA GLU A 261 -4.42 -5.90 10.40
C GLU A 261 -5.48 -4.84 10.76
N HIS A 262 -5.56 -3.74 10.01
CA HIS A 262 -6.69 -2.81 10.03
C HIS A 262 -7.62 -2.95 8.81
N GLY A 263 -7.34 -3.86 7.87
CA GLY A 263 -8.22 -4.14 6.74
C GLY A 263 -8.46 -2.95 5.82
N ARG A 264 -7.44 -2.09 5.65
CA ARG A 264 -7.56 -0.87 4.85
C ARG A 264 -6.34 -0.60 3.98
N VAL A 265 -6.57 0.15 2.91
CA VAL A 265 -5.53 0.84 2.15
C VAL A 265 -5.55 2.32 2.54
N ALA A 266 -4.47 2.83 3.14
CA ALA A 266 -4.35 4.23 3.54
C ALA A 266 -3.37 4.97 2.62
N CYS A 267 -3.78 6.09 2.04
CA CYS A 267 -2.98 6.86 1.09
C CYS A 267 -2.55 8.20 1.68
N TYR A 268 -1.30 8.56 1.40
CA TYR A 268 -0.63 9.76 1.89
C TYR A 268 0.03 10.48 0.72
N ARG A 269 0.18 11.79 0.85
CA ARG A 269 0.98 12.61 -0.07
C ARG A 269 2.43 12.15 -0.03
N HIS A 270 3.02 11.82 -1.18
CA HIS A 270 4.39 11.32 -1.25
C HIS A 270 5.45 12.41 -0.99
N ASP A 271 5.06 13.69 -1.03
CA ASP A 271 5.95 14.83 -0.85
C ASP A 271 6.17 15.16 0.64
N ASN A 272 5.13 15.07 1.47
CA ASN A 272 5.15 15.51 2.86
C ASN A 272 4.51 14.54 3.87
N GLY A 273 4.01 13.39 3.42
CA GLY A 273 3.42 12.37 4.28
C GLY A 273 2.03 12.71 4.84
N THR A 274 1.38 13.79 4.38
CA THR A 274 0.03 14.13 4.87
C THR A 274 -1.01 13.10 4.40
N PHE A 275 -1.87 12.67 5.32
CA PHE A 275 -2.96 11.75 5.02
C PHE A 275 -3.91 12.33 3.97
N HIS A 276 -4.26 11.52 2.98
CA HIS A 276 -5.15 11.88 1.88
C HIS A 276 -6.48 11.13 1.96
N SER A 277 -6.44 9.79 1.94
CA SER A 277 -7.65 8.96 1.88
C SER A 277 -7.42 7.58 2.47
N SER A 278 -8.51 6.87 2.78
CA SER A 278 -8.48 5.48 3.22
C SER A 278 -9.60 4.70 2.55
N PHE A 279 -9.31 3.47 2.13
CA PHE A 279 -10.25 2.56 1.49
C PHE A 279 -10.37 1.29 2.32
N SER A 280 -11.58 0.94 2.71
CA SER A 280 -11.90 -0.33 3.36
C SER A 280 -13.27 -0.82 2.91
N ASN A 281 -13.47 -2.13 2.94
CA ASN A 281 -14.76 -2.71 2.60
C ASN A 281 -14.96 -4.01 3.36
N TRP A 282 -16.16 -4.22 3.89
CA TRP A 282 -16.51 -5.42 4.66
C TRP A 282 -16.42 -6.72 3.84
N LEU A 283 -16.44 -6.65 2.49
CA LEU A 283 -16.18 -7.79 1.62
C LEU A 283 -14.69 -8.16 1.52
N ILE A 284 -13.81 -7.17 1.69
CA ILE A 284 -12.36 -7.39 1.72
C ILE A 284 -11.98 -8.01 3.08
N GLY A 285 -12.64 -7.58 4.16
CA GLY A 285 -12.42 -8.11 5.51
C GLY A 285 -11.40 -7.29 6.31
N GLY A 286 -10.98 -7.83 7.44
CA GLY A 286 -10.06 -7.19 8.38
C GLY A 286 -8.59 -7.31 8.00
N ARG A 287 -8.25 -8.08 6.96
CA ARG A 287 -6.86 -8.38 6.57
C ARG A 287 -6.56 -8.04 5.12
N VAL A 288 -5.87 -6.94 4.88
CA VAL A 288 -5.41 -6.52 3.53
C VAL A 288 -3.92 -6.78 3.39
N PHE A 289 -3.54 -7.82 2.63
CA PHE A 289 -2.13 -8.18 2.51
C PHE A 289 -1.39 -7.24 1.56
N SER A 290 -1.88 -7.10 0.33
CA SER A 290 -1.19 -6.24 -0.64
C SER A 290 -2.15 -5.40 -1.46
N VAL A 291 -1.61 -4.32 -2.02
CA VAL A 291 -2.29 -3.41 -2.92
C VAL A 291 -1.36 -3.02 -4.08
N ALA A 292 -1.90 -2.97 -5.29
CA ALA A 292 -1.26 -2.41 -6.47
C ALA A 292 -2.14 -1.33 -7.11
N TYR A 293 -1.53 -0.32 -7.73
CA TYR A 293 -2.23 0.77 -8.40
C TYR A 293 -1.97 0.75 -9.91
N ALA A 294 -3.01 1.05 -10.69
CA ALA A 294 -2.88 1.37 -12.13
C ALA A 294 -3.60 2.69 -12.45
N PRO A 295 -2.98 3.61 -13.22
CA PRO A 295 -3.56 4.90 -13.61
C PRO A 295 -4.60 4.79 -14.75
N VAL A 296 -5.47 3.77 -14.70
CA VAL A 296 -6.53 3.53 -15.70
C VAL A 296 -7.90 3.94 -15.17
N HIS A 297 -8.74 4.50 -16.05
CA HIS A 297 -10.09 4.99 -15.73
C HIS A 297 -10.18 5.86 -14.46
N GLY A 298 -9.21 6.75 -14.22
CA GLY A 298 -9.19 7.57 -13.01
C GLY A 298 -8.65 6.83 -11.77
N GLY A 299 -7.89 5.77 -11.97
CA GLY A 299 -7.15 5.03 -10.95
C GLY A 299 -7.89 3.78 -10.48
N ARG A 300 -7.21 2.63 -10.49
CA ARG A 300 -7.70 1.39 -9.90
C ARG A 300 -6.73 0.89 -8.83
N LEU A 301 -7.27 0.45 -7.69
CA LEU A 301 -6.53 -0.27 -6.66
C LEU A 301 -6.90 -1.75 -6.72
N TYR A 302 -5.92 -2.60 -6.98
CA TYR A 302 -6.02 -4.05 -6.94
C TYR A 302 -5.56 -4.53 -5.59
N ILE A 303 -6.44 -5.18 -4.83
CA ILE A 303 -6.22 -5.55 -3.44
C ILE A 303 -6.37 -7.06 -3.31
N VAL A 304 -5.50 -7.70 -2.52
CA VAL A 304 -5.70 -9.08 -2.07
C VAL A 304 -5.88 -9.11 -0.55
N ASN A 305 -6.95 -9.75 -0.10
CA ASN A 305 -7.14 -10.04 1.32
C ASN A 305 -6.49 -11.36 1.70
N GLY A 306 -6.39 -11.66 3.00
CA GLY A 306 -5.86 -12.92 3.48
C GLY A 306 -6.85 -13.73 4.32
N PRO A 307 -6.48 -14.97 4.71
CA PRO A 307 -7.30 -15.80 5.58
C PRO A 307 -7.61 -15.11 6.92
N GLU A 308 -8.88 -15.09 7.29
CA GLU A 308 -9.36 -14.49 8.56
C GLU A 308 -10.46 -15.34 9.19
N SER A 309 -11.46 -15.74 8.41
CA SER A 309 -12.55 -16.60 8.87
C SER A 309 -12.95 -17.58 7.77
N GLN A 310 -13.75 -18.60 8.12
CA GLN A 310 -14.27 -19.57 7.14
C GLN A 310 -15.35 -18.97 6.22
N ILE A 311 -15.93 -17.83 6.58
CA ILE A 311 -17.08 -17.23 5.88
C ILE A 311 -16.62 -16.20 4.84
N LEU A 312 -15.58 -15.42 5.16
CA LEU A 312 -15.03 -14.44 4.25
C LEU A 312 -14.11 -15.13 3.22
N PRO A 313 -14.42 -15.07 1.92
CA PRO A 313 -13.58 -15.69 0.91
C PRO A 313 -12.30 -14.88 0.70
N VAL A 314 -11.21 -15.60 0.49
CA VAL A 314 -9.90 -15.04 0.17
C VAL A 314 -9.79 -14.85 -1.34
N ARG A 315 -9.70 -13.60 -1.79
CA ARG A 315 -9.86 -13.19 -3.20
C ARG A 315 -9.11 -11.87 -3.48
N GLY A 316 -9.00 -11.57 -4.77
CA GLY A 316 -8.67 -10.25 -5.28
C GLY A 316 -9.91 -9.36 -5.42
N TYR A 317 -9.71 -8.07 -5.24
CA TYR A 317 -10.72 -7.03 -5.28
C TYR A 317 -10.19 -5.81 -6.03
N VAL A 318 -11.06 -5.10 -6.75
CA VAL A 318 -10.70 -3.85 -7.43
C VAL A 318 -11.56 -2.72 -6.91
N ILE A 319 -10.91 -1.68 -6.40
CA ILE A 319 -11.55 -0.43 -5.99
C ILE A 319 -11.28 0.63 -7.06
N ASP A 320 -12.34 1.30 -7.49
CA ASP A 320 -12.25 2.53 -8.26
C ASP A 320 -11.71 3.63 -7.34
N PHE A 321 -10.53 4.15 -7.64
CA PHE A 321 -9.81 5.07 -6.75
C PHE A 321 -10.59 6.36 -6.52
N THR A 322 -11.23 6.87 -7.57
CA THR A 322 -11.91 8.18 -7.53
C THR A 322 -13.20 8.14 -6.73
N SER A 323 -14.02 7.11 -6.90
CA SER A 323 -15.30 6.96 -6.18
C SER A 323 -15.17 6.18 -4.87
N GLY A 324 -14.08 5.45 -4.66
CA GLY A 324 -13.89 4.54 -3.53
C GLY A 324 -14.79 3.29 -3.59
N ARG A 325 -15.48 3.06 -4.71
CA ARG A 325 -16.39 1.92 -4.86
C ARG A 325 -15.61 0.65 -5.14
N LEU A 326 -15.99 -0.42 -4.47
CA LEU A 326 -15.62 -1.77 -4.87
C LEU A 326 -16.37 -2.13 -6.15
N ILE A 327 -15.65 -2.36 -7.25
CA ILE A 327 -16.21 -2.52 -8.59
C ILE A 327 -16.02 -3.92 -9.17
N GLN A 328 -14.92 -4.60 -8.83
CA GLN A 328 -14.60 -5.92 -9.38
C GLN A 328 -14.05 -6.86 -8.31
N THR A 329 -14.07 -8.15 -8.61
CA THR A 329 -13.43 -9.21 -7.83
C THR A 329 -12.87 -10.30 -8.75
N PHE A 330 -11.77 -10.92 -8.34
CA PHE A 330 -11.08 -11.94 -9.12
C PHE A 330 -10.47 -13.00 -8.18
N ALA A 331 -10.39 -14.24 -8.65
CA ALA A 331 -9.74 -15.35 -7.95
C ALA A 331 -9.55 -16.51 -8.94
N PRO A 332 -8.58 -17.41 -8.73
CA PRO A 332 -8.50 -18.64 -9.51
C PRO A 332 -9.70 -19.56 -9.18
N ASP A 333 -9.89 -20.62 -9.96
CA ASP A 333 -10.88 -21.63 -9.64
C ASP A 333 -10.56 -22.25 -8.27
N GLY A 334 -11.58 -22.35 -7.40
CA GLY A 334 -11.40 -22.79 -6.01
C GLY A 334 -10.89 -21.71 -5.04
N GLY A 335 -10.68 -20.48 -5.52
CA GLY A 335 -10.32 -19.31 -4.71
C GLY A 335 -8.84 -19.27 -4.32
N LEU A 336 -8.38 -18.10 -3.87
CA LEU A 336 -7.07 -17.96 -3.26
C LEU A 336 -7.08 -18.63 -1.88
N LYS A 337 -5.92 -19.10 -1.43
CA LYS A 337 -5.74 -19.78 -0.14
C LYS A 337 -4.95 -18.92 0.84
N ASN A 338 -3.82 -18.36 0.44
CA ASN A 338 -3.02 -17.48 1.27
C ASN A 338 -2.18 -16.53 0.41
N PRO A 339 -2.83 -15.56 -0.25
CA PRO A 339 -2.15 -14.60 -1.09
C PRO A 339 -1.36 -13.63 -0.21
N HIS A 340 -0.20 -13.23 -0.70
CA HIS A 340 0.75 -12.42 0.04
C HIS A 340 1.10 -11.12 -0.68
N ASP A 341 1.13 -11.14 -2.01
CA ASP A 341 1.44 -9.96 -2.80
C ASP A 341 0.61 -9.88 -4.09
N VAL A 342 0.40 -8.66 -4.60
CA VAL A 342 -0.28 -8.40 -5.87
C VAL A 342 0.45 -7.29 -6.63
N VAL A 343 0.63 -7.49 -7.94
CA VAL A 343 1.15 -6.46 -8.85
C VAL A 343 0.29 -6.37 -10.11
N THR A 344 0.26 -5.20 -10.72
CA THR A 344 -0.51 -4.94 -11.94
C THR A 344 0.35 -4.26 -13.00
N SER A 345 0.09 -4.52 -14.27
CA SER A 345 0.72 -3.78 -15.37
C SER A 345 0.27 -2.32 -15.34
N PRO A 346 1.06 -1.36 -15.88
CA PRO A 346 0.68 0.05 -15.89
C PRO A 346 -0.65 0.34 -16.59
N ASP A 347 -1.04 -0.49 -17.56
CA ASP A 347 -2.32 -0.41 -18.26
C ASP A 347 -3.45 -1.20 -17.57
N GLY A 348 -3.20 -1.75 -16.38
CA GLY A 348 -4.16 -2.54 -15.59
C GLY A 348 -4.62 -3.86 -16.23
N SER A 349 -4.12 -4.18 -17.43
CA SER A 349 -4.59 -5.33 -18.21
C SER A 349 -4.10 -6.67 -17.69
N LYS A 350 -3.03 -6.70 -16.89
CA LYS A 350 -2.46 -7.91 -16.30
C LYS A 350 -2.31 -7.72 -14.80
N VAL A 351 -2.80 -8.68 -14.03
CA VAL A 351 -2.64 -8.72 -12.58
C VAL A 351 -2.01 -10.04 -12.20
N TYR A 352 -1.05 -10.00 -11.28
CA TYR A 352 -0.38 -11.19 -10.75
C TYR A 352 -0.54 -11.25 -9.25
N VAL A 353 -0.81 -12.44 -8.71
CA VAL A 353 -0.98 -12.67 -7.27
C VAL A 353 -0.04 -13.77 -6.81
N ALA A 354 0.74 -13.50 -5.77
CA ALA A 354 1.61 -14.48 -5.12
C ALA A 354 0.88 -15.16 -3.98
N GLU A 355 1.08 -16.47 -3.82
CA GLU A 355 0.61 -17.23 -2.67
C GLU A 355 1.78 -17.83 -1.88
N ILE A 356 1.71 -17.67 -0.55
CA ILE A 356 2.64 -18.32 0.39
C ILE A 356 2.14 -19.69 0.82
N ASN A 357 0.91 -20.08 0.49
CA ASN A 357 0.39 -21.44 0.61
C ASN A 357 -0.91 -21.56 -0.22
N PRO A 358 -0.93 -22.29 -1.35
CA PRO A 358 0.19 -23.03 -1.94
C PRO A 358 1.30 -22.11 -2.46
N PHE A 359 2.50 -22.66 -2.69
CA PHE A 359 3.67 -21.93 -3.17
C PHE A 359 3.58 -21.67 -4.68
N THR A 360 2.73 -20.73 -5.10
CA THR A 360 2.45 -20.46 -6.51
C THR A 360 2.22 -18.98 -6.79
N VAL A 361 2.21 -18.64 -8.08
CA VAL A 361 1.76 -17.36 -8.58
C VAL A 361 0.61 -17.57 -9.56
N HIS A 362 -0.32 -16.62 -9.60
CA HIS A 362 -1.46 -16.63 -10.52
C HIS A 362 -1.39 -15.41 -11.43
N LYS A 363 -1.84 -15.56 -12.68
CA LYS A 363 -2.02 -14.46 -13.64
C LYS A 363 -3.49 -14.26 -13.92
N PHE A 364 -3.88 -13.00 -14.04
CA PHE A 364 -5.20 -12.57 -14.44
C PHE A 364 -5.10 -11.54 -15.57
N VAL A 365 -6.07 -11.55 -16.49
CA VAL A 365 -6.13 -10.62 -17.62
C VAL A 365 -7.48 -9.90 -17.65
N ASP A 366 -7.46 -8.57 -17.73
CA ASP A 366 -8.63 -7.75 -18.06
C ASP A 366 -8.61 -7.50 -19.57
N GLU A 367 -9.45 -8.24 -20.29
CA GLU A 367 -9.55 -8.17 -21.76
C GLU A 367 -10.05 -6.81 -22.27
N GLY A 368 -10.89 -6.13 -21.48
CA GLY A 368 -11.36 -4.79 -21.83
C GLY A 368 -10.20 -3.81 -21.85
N LEU A 369 -9.45 -3.74 -20.74
CA LEU A 369 -8.25 -2.90 -20.64
C LEU A 369 -7.16 -3.30 -21.63
N ARG A 370 -6.99 -4.59 -21.90
CA ARG A 370 -6.02 -5.07 -22.90
C ARG A 370 -6.34 -4.54 -24.29
N ASN A 371 -7.61 -4.59 -24.69
CA ASN A 371 -8.04 -4.12 -26.01
C ASN A 371 -7.92 -2.60 -26.13
N GLU A 372 -8.28 -1.85 -25.09
CA GLU A 372 -8.07 -0.39 -25.02
C GLU A 372 -6.58 -0.03 -25.18
N SER A 373 -5.69 -0.69 -24.43
CA SER A 373 -4.24 -0.52 -24.53
C SER A 373 -3.68 -0.83 -25.93
N LEU A 374 -4.23 -1.82 -26.63
CA LEU A 374 -3.84 -2.15 -28.01
C LEU A 374 -4.30 -1.07 -29.02
N LEU A 375 -5.52 -0.56 -28.88
CA LEU A 375 -6.05 0.51 -29.73
C LEU A 375 -5.23 1.80 -29.58
N ASP A 376 -4.92 2.20 -28.34
CA ASP A 376 -4.08 3.36 -28.05
C ASP A 376 -2.69 3.25 -28.72
N LYS A 377 -2.11 2.04 -28.79
CA LYS A 377 -0.83 1.79 -29.45
C LYS A 377 -0.93 1.88 -30.97
N VAL A 378 -2.03 1.43 -31.55
CA VAL A 378 -2.29 1.55 -32.99
C VAL A 378 -2.45 3.02 -33.38
N GLU A 379 -3.27 3.80 -32.66
CA GLU A 379 -3.47 5.22 -32.93
C GLU A 379 -2.17 6.04 -32.80
N LYS A 380 -1.34 5.73 -31.79
CA LYS A 380 -0.01 6.35 -31.62
C LYS A 380 0.97 5.96 -32.74
N ASN A 381 0.88 4.75 -33.28
CA ASN A 381 1.72 4.32 -34.41
C ASN A 381 1.25 4.89 -35.75
N GLU A 382 -0.06 5.08 -35.96
CA GLU A 382 -0.61 5.75 -37.15
C GLU A 382 -0.28 7.25 -37.16
N THR A 383 -0.31 7.90 -35.99
CA THR A 383 0.15 9.29 -35.85
C THR A 383 1.68 9.44 -35.92
N ALA A 384 2.45 8.37 -35.65
CA ALA A 384 3.91 8.34 -35.85
C ALA A 384 4.35 7.99 -37.30
N THR A 385 3.45 7.45 -38.13
CA THR A 385 3.74 7.09 -39.54
C THR A 385 3.23 8.11 -40.57
N SER A 386 2.62 9.21 -40.13
CA SER A 386 2.32 10.37 -40.99
C SER A 386 3.02 11.64 -40.48
N ALA A 387 4.34 11.69 -40.67
CA ALA A 387 5.11 12.92 -40.58
C ALA A 387 5.98 13.09 -41.84
N THR A 388 5.34 13.38 -42.97
CA THR A 388 5.99 14.08 -44.09
C THR A 388 5.11 15.24 -44.57
N HIS A 389 5.68 16.43 -44.41
CA HIS A 389 5.40 17.73 -45.04
C HIS A 389 4.00 18.05 -45.61
N VAL A 390 3.37 19.08 -45.02
CA VAL A 390 2.92 20.26 -45.77
C VAL A 390 3.25 21.54 -44.97
N LYS A 391 3.89 22.52 -45.64
CA LYS A 391 4.23 23.88 -45.16
C LYS A 391 3.24 24.92 -45.77
N PRO A 392 3.22 26.19 -45.29
CA PRO A 392 2.02 26.99 -45.03
C PRO A 392 1.65 28.03 -46.12
N THR A 393 0.37 28.41 -46.22
CA THR A 393 -0.19 29.69 -46.79
C THR A 393 -1.73 29.61 -46.70
N ALA A 394 -2.59 30.62 -46.50
CA ALA A 394 -2.55 32.01 -46.02
C ALA A 394 -4.00 32.42 -45.61
N THR A 395 -4.14 33.49 -44.83
CA THR A 395 -5.37 34.25 -44.44
C THR A 395 -6.21 34.73 -45.65
N VAL A 396 -7.50 35.13 -45.64
CA VAL A 396 -8.65 35.34 -44.72
C VAL A 396 -9.85 35.67 -45.65
N GLU A 397 -11.12 35.47 -45.26
CA GLU A 397 -12.18 36.43 -45.63
C GLU A 397 -13.14 36.70 -44.46
N VAL A 398 -13.37 37.99 -44.23
CA VAL A 398 -14.26 38.61 -43.24
C VAL A 398 -15.58 38.92 -43.94
N VAL A 399 -16.71 38.73 -43.27
CA VAL A 399 -17.97 39.37 -43.66
C VAL A 399 -18.29 40.49 -42.69
N GLY A 400 -18.31 41.71 -43.22
CA GLY A 400 -18.94 42.87 -42.60
C GLY A 400 -20.07 43.41 -43.48
N ARG A 401 -20.99 44.16 -42.88
CA ARG A 401 -21.82 45.19 -43.53
C ARG A 401 -22.28 46.14 -42.41
N ALA A 402 -22.29 47.45 -42.50
CA ALA A 402 -21.75 48.51 -43.38
C ALA A 402 -21.72 49.76 -42.46
N GLY A 403 -20.99 50.85 -42.67
CA GLY A 403 -20.28 51.43 -43.79
C GLY A 403 -19.98 52.89 -43.38
N GLY A 404 -19.25 53.62 -44.22
CA GLY A 404 -19.20 55.09 -44.13
C GLY A 404 -17.83 55.68 -43.77
N ALA A 405 -17.03 55.87 -44.82
CA ALA A 405 -16.25 57.07 -45.17
C ALA A 405 -15.45 57.87 -44.11
N GLU A 406 -14.15 57.98 -44.45
CA GLU A 406 -13.28 59.17 -44.43
C GLU A 406 -12.73 59.74 -43.11
N GLY A 407 -11.39 59.76 -43.06
CA GLY A 407 -10.67 61.03 -42.89
C GLY A 407 -9.86 61.25 -41.61
N ALA A 408 -8.55 60.95 -41.71
CA ALA A 408 -7.40 61.68 -41.16
C ALA A 408 -7.28 62.01 -39.64
N GLY A 409 -6.08 61.84 -39.09
CA GLY A 409 -5.64 62.65 -37.94
C GLY A 409 -4.60 61.99 -37.02
N ALA A 410 -3.39 62.53 -37.05
CA ALA A 410 -2.27 62.23 -36.17
C ALA A 410 -2.44 62.79 -34.74
N GLY A 411 -1.52 62.41 -33.84
CA GLY A 411 -1.01 63.35 -32.84
C GLY A 411 -1.34 63.07 -31.37
N ALA A 412 -0.30 63.18 -30.56
CA ALA A 412 -0.28 62.98 -29.11
C ALA A 412 -0.97 64.12 -28.31
N GLY A 413 -1.30 63.82 -27.05
CA GLY A 413 -1.30 64.80 -25.96
C GLY A 413 -2.60 64.99 -25.18
N GLY A 414 -2.49 64.95 -23.85
CA GLY A 414 -3.18 65.93 -22.98
C GLY A 414 -4.55 65.57 -22.39
N ALA A 415 -4.54 65.21 -21.11
CA ALA A 415 -5.16 66.00 -20.02
C ALA A 415 -6.65 66.45 -20.07
N TRP A 416 -7.41 65.92 -19.09
CA TRP A 416 -8.46 66.53 -18.24
C TRP A 416 -9.95 66.61 -18.68
N GLN A 417 -10.79 65.98 -17.81
CA GLN A 417 -12.14 66.39 -17.33
C GLN A 417 -13.34 66.36 -18.32
N ARG A 418 -14.62 66.08 -17.97
CA ARG A 418 -15.34 65.86 -16.70
C ARG A 418 -16.74 65.22 -17.00
N TRP A 419 -17.14 64.19 -16.23
CA TRP A 419 -18.44 63.91 -15.54
C TRP A 419 -19.78 63.95 -16.33
N SER A 420 -20.74 63.02 -16.16
CA SER A 420 -21.33 62.40 -14.96
C SER A 420 -21.95 61.01 -15.29
N GLY A 421 -22.26 60.10 -14.35
CA GLY A 421 -22.37 60.26 -12.90
C GLY A 421 -22.41 58.96 -12.06
N ALA A 422 -22.16 59.20 -10.77
CA ALA A 422 -22.68 58.59 -9.54
C ALA A 422 -23.15 57.11 -9.53
N LEU A 423 -22.37 56.25 -8.89
CA LEU A 423 -22.71 55.56 -7.62
C LEU A 423 -21.57 54.58 -7.27
N GLY A 424 -20.64 55.02 -6.42
CA GLY A 424 -19.54 54.19 -5.93
C GLY A 424 -18.96 54.81 -4.66
N GLY A 425 -19.42 54.34 -3.50
CA GLY A 425 -19.01 54.89 -2.22
C GLY A 425 -19.67 54.22 -1.02
N ALA A 426 -19.48 52.91 -0.85
CA ALA A 426 -19.66 52.19 0.42
C ALA A 426 -19.14 50.74 0.33
N ALA A 427 -17.83 50.53 0.18
CA ALA A 427 -17.22 49.19 0.36
C ALA A 427 -15.72 49.20 0.71
N GLY A 428 -15.05 50.37 0.73
CA GLY A 428 -13.59 50.44 0.91
C GLY A 428 -13.09 50.65 2.34
N ALA A 429 -13.96 50.98 3.31
CA ALA A 429 -13.53 51.39 4.66
C ALA A 429 -13.57 50.28 5.73
N ALA A 430 -14.07 49.08 5.42
CA ALA A 430 -14.20 47.98 6.38
C ALA A 430 -12.98 47.04 6.43
N ALA A 431 -12.14 47.01 5.40
CA ALA A 431 -11.02 46.06 5.31
C ALA A 431 -9.75 46.51 6.08
N ALA A 432 -9.57 47.82 6.30
CA ALA A 432 -8.38 48.34 6.98
C ALA A 432 -8.48 48.33 8.52
N ALA A 433 -9.69 48.33 9.08
CA ALA A 433 -9.90 48.31 10.54
C ALA A 433 -9.76 46.91 11.17
N LEU A 434 -10.03 45.85 10.41
CA LEU A 434 -9.95 44.45 10.87
C LEU A 434 -8.51 43.94 11.01
N LEU A 435 -7.58 44.47 10.21
CA LEU A 435 -6.16 44.10 10.28
C LEU A 435 -5.42 44.74 11.47
N ALA A 436 -5.88 45.90 11.95
CA ALA A 436 -5.28 46.58 13.10
C ALA A 436 -5.71 45.96 14.46
N ALA A 437 -6.94 45.41 14.55
CA ALA A 437 -7.44 44.79 15.78
C ALA A 437 -6.81 43.40 16.07
N ALA A 438 -6.50 42.62 15.03
CA ALA A 438 -5.86 41.31 15.19
C ALA A 438 -4.40 41.41 15.68
N ALA A 439 -3.69 42.47 15.30
CA ALA A 439 -2.31 42.70 15.73
C ALA A 439 -2.19 43.12 17.20
N LEU A 440 -3.23 43.74 17.78
CA LEU A 440 -3.30 44.11 19.21
C LEU A 440 -3.68 42.93 20.11
N ALA A 441 -4.51 41.99 19.63
CA ALA A 441 -4.88 40.79 20.38
C ALA A 441 -3.70 39.79 20.54
N LEU A 442 -2.85 39.66 19.52
CA LEU A 442 -1.66 38.79 19.56
C LEU A 442 -0.54 39.33 20.46
N ARG A 443 -0.52 40.64 20.76
CA ARG A 443 0.47 41.25 21.66
C ARG A 443 0.08 41.16 23.14
N SER A 444 -1.21 41.03 23.45
CA SER A 444 -1.72 40.86 24.83
C SER A 444 -1.54 39.43 25.36
N ALA A 445 -1.72 38.42 24.50
CA ALA A 445 -1.57 37.00 24.90
C ALA A 445 -0.13 36.57 25.20
N ARG A 446 0.88 37.36 24.78
CA ARG A 446 2.30 37.04 24.98
C ARG A 446 2.87 37.53 26.33
N ASN A 447 2.13 38.34 27.10
CA ASN A 447 2.59 38.93 28.37
C ASN A 447 1.94 38.35 29.64
N ASN A 448 1.01 37.39 29.55
CA ASN A 448 0.34 36.79 30.72
C ASN A 448 0.91 35.42 31.16
N GLY A 449 2.14 35.08 30.78
CA GLY A 449 2.76 33.78 31.07
C GLY A 449 4.07 33.84 31.87
N LYS A 450 4.32 34.89 32.66
CA LYS A 450 5.47 34.94 33.58
C LYS A 450 5.08 35.49 34.95
N GLY A 451 5.17 34.64 35.97
CA GLY A 451 5.23 35.06 37.36
C GLY A 451 4.77 34.03 38.39
N ARG A 452 5.64 33.10 38.79
CA ARG A 452 6.14 32.97 40.18
C ARG A 452 7.05 31.74 40.33
N GLU A 453 8.28 32.03 40.70
CA GLU A 453 9.31 31.11 41.19
C GLU A 453 8.92 30.53 42.56
N ALA A 454 9.33 29.27 42.80
CA ALA A 454 9.55 28.72 44.13
C ALA A 454 10.83 27.86 44.08
N GLU A 455 11.75 28.16 44.99
CA GLU A 455 13.07 27.54 45.18
C GLU A 455 13.02 26.06 45.59
N PRO A 456 14.13 25.31 45.46
CA PRO A 456 14.22 23.90 45.87
C PRO A 456 14.59 23.79 47.35
N LEU A 457 13.91 22.90 48.08
CA LEU A 457 14.33 22.43 49.40
C LEU A 457 14.99 21.06 49.30
N VAL A 458 16.20 21.04 49.84
CA VAL A 458 17.05 19.89 50.17
C VAL A 458 16.38 19.02 51.24
N HIS A 459 16.28 17.71 50.99
CA HIS A 459 16.73 16.64 51.89
C HIS A 459 16.64 15.26 51.22
#